data_AF-A0A117LKL2-F1
#
_entry.id   AF-A0A117LKL2-F1
#
_cell.length_a   1.000
_cell.length_b   1.000
_cell.length_c   1.000
_cell.angle_alpha   90.00
_cell.angle_beta   90.00
_cell.angle_gamma   90.00
#
_symmetry.space_group_name_H-M   'P 1'
#
loop_
_entity.id
_entity.type
_entity.pdbx_description
1 polymer ?
#
loop_
_entity_poly.entity_id
_entity_poly.type
_entity_poly.pdbx_seq_one_letter_code
_entity_poly.pdbx_strand_id
1 'polypeptide(L)' 'MGDPNFNSSEEEIKKWINSISLICLSDEFQELKNELEQIYRQANVENPAIIAFQDALFAFIAQEEENRSAILKAF' A
#
# COMPACT_ATOMS: atom_id res chain seq x y z
N MET A 1 15.36 -24.48 -21.14
CA MET A 1 14.85 -24.90 -19.81
C MET A 1 14.86 -23.65 -18.95
N GLY A 2 13.70 -23.24 -18.43
CA GLY A 2 13.54 -22.01 -17.65
C GLY A 2 14.26 -22.11 -16.31
N ASP A 3 14.81 -20.99 -15.87
CA ASP A 3 15.62 -20.88 -14.66
C ASP A 3 14.76 -21.17 -13.41
N PRO A 4 15.15 -22.11 -12.52
CA PRO A 4 14.35 -22.52 -11.35
C PRO A 4 14.12 -21.40 -10.33
N ASN A 5 14.84 -20.28 -10.41
CA ASN A 5 14.75 -19.17 -9.46
C ASN A 5 13.67 -18.13 -9.80
N PHE A 6 13.08 -18.17 -11.00
CA PHE A 6 12.06 -17.17 -11.38
C PHE A 6 10.72 -17.37 -10.67
N ASN A 7 10.42 -18.60 -10.24
CA ASN A 7 9.14 -18.91 -9.61
C ASN A 7 8.98 -18.31 -8.21
N SER A 8 10.06 -18.17 -7.42
CA SER A 8 9.95 -17.59 -6.07
C SER A 8 9.64 -16.10 -6.12
N SER A 9 10.36 -15.34 -6.95
CA SER A 9 10.14 -13.91 -7.11
C SER A 9 8.77 -13.59 -7.72
N GLU A 10 8.28 -14.41 -8.65
CA GLU A 10 6.94 -14.20 -9.23
C GLU A 10 5.83 -14.46 -8.20
N GLU A 11 5.97 -15.48 -7.35
CA GLU A 11 5.01 -15.74 -6.28
C GLU A 11 5.04 -14.67 -5.18
N GLU A 12 6.21 -14.14 -4.85
CA GLU A 12 6.34 -13.01 -3.93
C GLU A 12 5.70 -11.75 -4.49
N ILE A 13 5.93 -11.43 -5.77
CA ILE A 13 5.29 -10.31 -6.47
C ILE A 13 3.77 -10.49 -6.47
N LYS A 14 3.26 -11.70 -6.76
CA LYS A 14 1.82 -11.99 -6.73
C LYS A 14 1.21 -11.78 -5.35
N LYS A 15 1.89 -12.22 -4.29
CA LYS A 15 1.44 -11.98 -2.91
C LYS A 15 1.39 -10.48 -2.61
N TRP A 16 2.42 -9.74 -3.01
CA TRP A 16 2.50 -8.30 -2.79
C TRP A 16 1.40 -7.54 -3.53
N ILE A 17 1.15 -7.88 -4.80
CA ILE A 17 0.06 -7.31 -5.61
C ILE A 17 -1.31 -7.63 -4.99
N ASN A 18 -1.50 -8.84 -4.48
CA ASN A 18 -2.76 -9.23 -3.85
C ASN A 18 -3.01 -8.42 -2.57
N SER A 19 -1.99 -8.26 -1.71
CA SER A 19 -2.07 -7.39 -0.53
C SER A 19 -2.42 -5.95 -0.91
N ILE A 20 -1.72 -5.36 -1.89
CA ILE A 20 -2.03 -4.01 -2.38
C ILE A 20 -3.45 -3.90 -2.93
N SER A 21 -3.92 -4.93 -3.64
CA SER A 21 -5.28 -4.96 -4.16
C SER A 21 -6.31 -4.96 -3.03
N LEU A 22 -6.07 -5.72 -1.96
CA LEU A 22 -6.94 -5.73 -0.78
C LEU A 22 -6.95 -4.37 -0.07
N ILE A 23 -5.79 -3.72 0.06
CA ILE A 23 -5.69 -2.36 0.62
C ILE A 23 -6.52 -1.40 -0.23
N CYS A 24 -6.36 -1.42 -1.56
CA CYS A 24 -7.09 -0.51 -2.46
C CYS A 24 -8.62 -0.70 -2.44
N LEU A 25 -9.07 -1.91 -2.11
CA LEU A 25 -10.49 -2.26 -1.97
C LEU A 25 -11.06 -1.95 -0.59
N SER A 26 -10.22 -1.62 0.41
CA SER A 26 -10.66 -1.25 1.74
C SER A 26 -11.33 0.12 1.73
N ASP A 27 -12.49 0.24 2.40
CA ASP A 27 -13.20 1.51 2.56
C ASP A 27 -12.32 2.54 3.28
N GLU A 28 -11.58 2.10 4.32
CA GLU A 28 -10.69 2.97 5.11
C GLU A 28 -9.58 3.59 4.25
N PHE A 29 -9.06 2.83 3.28
CA PHE A 29 -8.07 3.32 2.33
C PHE A 29 -8.68 4.36 1.38
N GLN A 30 -9.89 4.09 0.87
CA GLN A 30 -10.56 5.00 -0.05
C GLN A 30 -10.95 6.32 0.63
N GLU A 31 -11.40 6.27 1.88
CA GLU A 31 -11.66 7.45 2.71
C GLU A 31 -10.39 8.26 2.91
N LEU A 32 -9.29 7.65 3.38
CA LEU A 32 -8.02 8.34 3.59
C LEU A 32 -7.49 8.97 2.29
N LYS A 33 -7.52 8.23 1.18
CA LYS A 33 -7.12 8.74 -0.14
C LYS A 33 -7.95 9.96 -0.54
N ASN A 34 -9.27 9.92 -0.33
CA ASN A 34 -10.14 11.03 -0.70
C ASN A 34 -9.90 12.27 0.19
N GLU A 35 -9.66 12.08 1.48
CA GLU A 35 -9.29 13.17 2.40
C GLU A 35 -7.95 13.80 2.00
N LEU A 36 -6.92 12.99 1.78
CA LEU A 36 -5.62 13.46 1.31
C LEU A 36 -5.71 14.18 -0.03
N GLU A 37 -6.51 13.66 -0.96
CA GLU A 37 -6.71 14.30 -2.26
C GLU A 37 -7.37 15.68 -2.11
N GLN A 38 -8.36 15.82 -1.22
CA GLN A 38 -8.96 17.12 -0.93
C GLN A 38 -7.96 18.10 -0.32
N ILE A 39 -7.14 17.63 0.62
CA ILE A 39 -6.08 18.44 1.24
C ILE A 39 -5.07 18.90 0.19
N TYR A 40 -4.60 17.99 -0.67
CA TYR A 40 -3.63 18.32 -1.73
C TYR A 40 -4.21 19.22 -2.81
N ARG A 41 -5.49 19.08 -3.15
CA ARG A 41 -6.21 20.03 -4.02
C ARG A 41 -6.25 21.43 -3.40
N GLN A 42 -6.55 21.54 -2.11
CA GLN A 42 -6.59 22.83 -1.41
C GLN A 42 -5.20 23.47 -1.27
N ALA A 43 -4.16 22.64 -1.08
CA ALA A 43 -2.78 23.08 -1.02
C ALA A 43 -2.15 23.37 -2.40
N ASN A 44 -2.91 23.24 -3.49
CA ASN A 44 -2.48 23.50 -4.87
C ASN A 44 -1.24 22.69 -5.28
N VAL A 45 -1.16 21.44 -4.80
CA VAL A 45 -0.10 20.49 -5.15
C VAL A 45 -0.35 19.93 -6.55
N GLU A 46 0.71 19.71 -7.33
CA GLU A 46 0.61 19.07 -8.64
C GLU A 46 0.19 17.60 -8.51
N ASN A 47 -0.75 17.14 -9.33
CA ASN A 47 -1.25 15.76 -9.35
C ASN A 47 -1.75 15.25 -7.98
N PRO A 48 -2.71 15.96 -7.34
CA PRO A 48 -3.13 15.68 -5.96
C PRO A 48 -3.69 14.26 -5.77
N ALA A 49 -4.32 13.69 -6.81
CA ALA A 49 -4.84 12.32 -6.77
C ALA A 49 -3.74 11.25 -6.73
N ILE A 50 -2.63 11.46 -7.45
CA ILE A 50 -1.52 10.51 -7.50
C ILE A 50 -0.77 10.53 -6.17
N ILE A 51 -0.51 11.73 -5.64
CA ILE A 51 0.20 11.91 -4.37
C ILE A 51 -0.64 11.36 -3.21
N ALA A 52 -1.95 11.68 -3.17
CA ALA A 52 -2.86 11.12 -2.17
C ALA A 52 -2.88 9.59 -2.19
N PHE A 53 -2.91 8.99 -3.38
CA PHE A 53 -2.87 7.54 -3.52
C PHE A 53 -1.55 6.95 -3.03
N GLN A 54 -0.41 7.55 -3.40
CA GLN A 54 0.90 7.08 -2.98
C GLN A 54 1.07 7.17 -1.46
N ASP A 55 0.70 8.31 -0.86
CA ASP A 55 0.84 8.53 0.58
C ASP A 55 -0.10 7.63 1.39
N ALA A 56 -1.35 7.49 0.95
CA ALA A 56 -2.28 6.54 1.57
C ALA A 56 -1.69 5.12 1.50
N LEU A 57 -1.19 4.69 0.34
CA LEU A 57 -0.70 3.33 0.16
C LEU A 57 0.53 3.07 1.04
N PHE A 58 1.46 4.00 1.11
CA PHE A 58 2.62 3.88 1.99
C PHE A 58 2.23 3.88 3.46
N ALA A 59 1.25 4.67 3.89
CA ALA A 59 0.76 4.66 5.27
C ALA A 59 0.20 3.28 5.66
N PHE A 60 -0.64 2.68 4.80
CA PHE A 60 -1.21 1.36 5.05
C PHE A 60 -0.16 0.24 5.02
N ILE A 61 0.79 0.27 4.08
CA ILE A 61 1.89 -0.71 4.03
C ILE A 61 2.76 -0.59 5.28
N ALA A 62 3.10 0.64 5.70
CA ALA A 62 3.88 0.88 6.91
C ALA A 62 3.15 0.40 8.17
N GLN A 63 1.83 0.60 8.23
CA GLN A 63 0.99 0.11 9.33
C GLN A 63 0.93 -1.43 9.37
N GLU A 64 0.82 -2.10 8.22
CA GLU A 64 0.89 -3.57 8.16
C GLU A 64 2.26 -4.09 8.61
N GLU A 65 3.35 -3.43 8.21
CA GLU A 65 4.71 -3.81 8.62
C GLU A 65 4.93 -3.58 10.12
N GLU A 66 4.46 -2.45 10.66
CA GLU A 66 4.50 -2.14 12.08
C GLU A 66 3.69 -3.16 12.88
N ASN A 67 2.46 -3.48 12.48
CA ASN A 67 1.63 -4.49 13.12
C ASN A 67 2.31 -5.87 13.12
N ARG A 68 2.92 -6.27 12.01
CA ARG A 68 3.67 -7.54 11.92
C ARG A 68 4.86 -7.54 12.88
N SER A 69 5.56 -6.41 13.01
CA SER A 69 6.68 -6.25 13.94
C SER A 69 6.25 -6.23 15.42
N ALA A 70 5.07 -5.68 15.72
CA ALA A 70 4.51 -5.60 17.06
C ALA A 70 4.06 -6.98 17.56
N ILE A 71 3.44 -7.79 16.68
CA ILE A 71 3.07 -9.18 17.00
C ILE A 71 4.31 -10.01 17.32
N LEU A 72 5.40 -9.87 16.56
CA LEU A 72 6.65 -10.60 16.82
C LEU A 72 7.36 -10.19 18.11
N LYS A 73 7.17 -8.95 18.59
CA LYS A 73 7.71 -8.48 19.88
C LYS A 73 6.87 -8.91 21.08
N ALA A 74 5.67 -9.43 20.86
CA ALA A 74 4.78 -9.91 21.91
C ALA A 74 4.94 -11.43 22.21
N PHE A 75 5.83 -12.11 21.49
CA PHE A 75 6.28 -13.50 21.74
C PHE A 75 7.70 -13.49 22.33
#